data_AF-G3FLF8-F1
#
_entry.id   AF-G3FLF8-F1
#
_cell.length_a   1.000
_cell.length_b   1.000
_cell.length_c   1.000
_cell.angle_alpha   90.00
_cell.angle_beta   90.00
_cell.angle_gamma   90.00
#
_symmetry.space_group_name_H-M   'P 1'
#
loop_
_entity.id
_entity.type
_entity.pdbx_description
1 polymer ?
#
loop_
_entity_poly.entity_id
_entity_poly.type
_entity_poly.pdbx_seq_one_letter_code
_entity_poly.pdbx_strand_id
1 'polypeptide(L)'
;GPVGKEMLMPKDPNATVIMLATGTGIAPFRSFLWKMFFEKHEDYKFNGTAWLFLGVPTSSSLLYKEEFEKMKEKAPENFRLDFAVSREQTNEKGEKMYIQTRMAQYAEELWTLLQKENTFIYMCGLKGMEQGIDEIMSSLAERDGIVWADYKKQL
;
A
#
# COMPACT_ATOMS: atom_id res chain seq x y z
N GLY A 1 25.60 -4.66 -10.46
CA GLY A 1 24.44 -4.26 -9.62
C GLY A 1 24.95 -3.53 -8.38
N PRO A 2 24.08 -2.89 -7.57
CA PRO A 2 22.60 -2.80 -7.63
C PRO A 2 22.05 -1.93 -8.78
N VAL A 3 20.73 -1.97 -9.04
CA VAL A 3 20.00 -1.16 -10.06
C VAL A 3 18.63 -0.70 -9.53
N GLY A 4 18.12 0.44 -10.03
CA GLY A 4 16.81 0.99 -9.67
C GLY A 4 16.86 2.17 -8.69
N LYS A 5 16.05 3.20 -8.93
CA LYS A 5 15.91 4.39 -8.07
C LYS A 5 14.45 4.75 -7.74
N GLU A 6 13.49 4.18 -8.47
CA GLU A 6 12.06 4.46 -8.31
C GLU A 6 11.49 3.97 -6.97
N MET A 7 11.98 2.83 -6.45
CA MET A 7 11.47 2.20 -5.23
C MET A 7 12.34 2.50 -4.01
N LEU A 8 12.92 3.70 -3.93
CA LEU A 8 13.64 4.17 -2.75
C LEU A 8 12.66 4.71 -1.71
N MET A 9 12.85 4.38 -0.44
CA MET A 9 12.07 4.92 0.67
C MET A 9 12.22 6.44 0.76
N PRO A 10 11.18 7.18 1.21
CA PRO A 10 11.32 8.59 1.50
C PRO A 10 12.32 8.79 2.65
N LYS A 11 13.00 9.94 2.64
CA LYS A 11 13.94 10.30 3.71
C LYS A 11 13.23 10.73 4.99
N ASP A 12 12.03 11.28 4.88
CA ASP A 12 11.25 11.75 6.03
C ASP A 12 10.75 10.55 6.86
N PRO A 13 11.20 10.39 8.12
CA PRO A 13 10.74 9.31 8.99
C PRO A 13 9.27 9.45 9.45
N ASN A 14 8.65 10.62 9.24
CA ASN A 14 7.26 10.90 9.60
C ASN A 14 6.31 10.80 8.39
N ALA A 15 6.82 10.41 7.22
CA ALA A 15 6.03 10.26 6.02
C ALA A 15 4.91 9.21 6.17
N THR A 16 3.81 9.43 5.46
CA THR A 16 2.82 8.38 5.20
C THR A 16 3.30 7.54 4.02
N VAL A 17 3.42 6.23 4.19
CA VAL A 17 3.91 5.30 3.16
C VAL A 17 2.84 4.26 2.87
N ILE A 18 2.16 4.39 1.73
CA ILE A 18 1.13 3.46 1.25
C ILE A 18 1.80 2.48 0.28
N MET A 19 1.65 1.18 0.54
CA MET A 19 2.30 0.10 -0.18
C MET A 19 1.24 -0.82 -0.78
N LEU A 20 1.21 -0.90 -2.11
CA LEU A 20 0.25 -1.69 -2.87
C LEU A 20 0.98 -2.87 -3.53
N ALA A 21 0.77 -4.08 -2.99
CA ALA A 21 1.42 -5.29 -3.46
C ALA A 21 0.46 -6.35 -3.99
N THR A 22 0.88 -7.06 -5.03
CA THR A 22 0.27 -8.35 -5.43
C THR A 22 1.33 -9.43 -5.53
N GLY A 23 1.10 -10.58 -4.89
CA GLY A 23 2.01 -11.72 -4.95
C GLY A 23 3.44 -11.36 -4.57
N THR A 24 4.42 -11.66 -5.43
CA THR A 24 5.85 -11.39 -5.20
C THR A 24 6.21 -9.91 -5.15
N GLY A 25 5.32 -9.01 -5.56
CA GLY A 25 5.48 -7.56 -5.40
C GLY A 25 5.60 -7.10 -3.95
N ILE A 26 5.35 -7.99 -2.98
CA ILE A 26 5.61 -7.75 -1.56
C ILE A 26 7.10 -7.56 -1.22
N ALA A 27 8.01 -8.03 -2.07
CA ALA A 27 9.45 -8.07 -1.79
C ALA A 27 10.07 -6.72 -1.36
N PRO A 28 9.90 -5.60 -2.11
CA PRO A 28 10.41 -4.30 -1.67
C PRO A 28 9.77 -3.84 -0.35
N PHE A 29 8.49 -4.12 -0.13
CA PHE A 29 7.78 -3.67 1.06
C PHE A 29 8.16 -4.46 2.31
N ARG A 30 8.53 -5.74 2.16
CA ARG A 30 9.19 -6.48 3.25
C ARG A 30 10.47 -5.75 3.67
N SER A 31 11.29 -5.30 2.73
CA SER A 31 12.50 -4.51 3.05
C SER A 31 12.17 -3.20 3.77
N PHE A 32 11.15 -2.47 3.31
CA PHE A 32 10.75 -1.21 3.93
C PHE A 32 10.28 -1.43 5.37
N LEU A 33 9.37 -2.37 5.56
CA LEU A 33 8.73 -2.67 6.84
C LEU A 33 9.72 -3.22 7.87
N TRP A 34 10.70 -4.02 7.45
CA TRP A 34 11.79 -4.46 8.33
C TRP A 34 12.59 -3.27 8.86
N LYS A 35 12.99 -2.34 7.97
CA LYS A 35 13.70 -1.11 8.35
C LYS A 35 12.85 -0.21 9.26
N MET A 36 11.54 -0.13 9.02
CA MET A 36 10.62 0.71 9.79
C MET A 36 10.33 0.16 11.20
N PHE A 37 10.13 -1.16 11.34
CA PHE A 37 9.50 -1.73 12.55
C PHE A 37 10.32 -2.77 13.31
N PHE A 38 11.29 -3.44 12.67
CA PHE A 38 12.09 -4.50 13.32
C PHE A 38 13.54 -4.10 13.57
N GLU A 39 14.05 -3.11 12.85
CA GLU A 39 15.42 -2.63 12.99
C GLU A 39 15.48 -1.34 13.79
N LYS A 40 16.66 -1.07 14.38
CA LYS A 40 16.98 0.21 15.01
C LYS A 40 18.17 0.81 14.26
N HIS A 41 18.01 2.04 13.78
CA HIS A 41 19.05 2.80 13.10
C HIS A 41 19.29 4.10 13.88
N GLU A 42 20.55 4.54 13.97
CA GLU A 42 20.89 5.78 14.71
C GLU A 42 20.36 7.04 13.99
N ASP A 43 20.31 7.00 12.66
CA ASP A 43 19.93 8.10 11.78
C ASP A 43 18.47 8.01 11.29
N TYR A 44 17.76 6.91 11.58
CA TYR A 44 16.40 6.69 11.11
C TYR A 44 15.54 5.95 12.13
N LYS A 45 14.44 6.58 12.54
CA LYS A 45 13.38 5.97 13.33
C LYS A 45 12.04 6.34 12.74
N PHE A 46 11.33 5.38 12.16
CA PHE A 46 10.03 5.63 11.57
C PHE A 46 9.00 6.00 12.66
N ASN A 47 8.34 7.15 12.50
CA ASN A 47 7.23 7.59 13.35
C ASN A 47 6.00 8.00 12.53
N GLY A 48 6.04 7.84 11.21
CA GLY A 48 4.91 8.09 10.31
C GLY A 48 3.91 6.94 10.28
N THR A 49 3.09 6.90 9.23
CA THR A 49 2.09 5.86 9.02
C THR A 49 2.48 4.99 7.83
N ALA A 50 2.60 3.69 8.03
CA ALA A 50 2.80 2.71 6.97
C ALA A 50 1.51 1.92 6.76
N TRP A 51 1.05 1.82 5.52
CA TRP A 51 -0.15 1.06 5.19
C TRP A 51 0.11 0.09 4.05
N LEU A 52 0.08 -1.20 4.35
CA LEU A 52 0.26 -2.27 3.38
C LEU A 52 -1.08 -2.85 2.94
N PHE A 53 -1.31 -2.84 1.62
CA PHE A 53 -2.31 -3.67 0.96
C PHE A 53 -1.62 -4.83 0.23
N LEU A 54 -2.01 -6.07 0.53
CA LEU A 54 -1.45 -7.25 -0.13
C LEU A 54 -2.56 -8.13 -0.74
N GLY A 55 -2.55 -8.21 -2.08
CA GLY A 55 -3.42 -9.08 -2.87
C GLY A 55 -2.82 -10.46 -3.13
N VAL A 56 -3.54 -11.52 -2.77
CA VAL A 56 -3.16 -12.93 -2.98
C VAL A 56 -4.38 -13.78 -3.40
N PRO A 57 -4.17 -14.96 -4.01
CA PRO A 57 -5.30 -15.83 -4.37
C PRO A 57 -5.97 -16.48 -3.15
N THR A 58 -5.19 -17.01 -2.20
CA THR A 58 -5.68 -17.80 -1.05
C THR A 58 -4.96 -17.39 0.23
N SER A 59 -5.52 -17.74 1.39
CA SER A 59 -4.88 -17.49 2.70
C SER A 59 -3.55 -18.23 2.83
N SER A 60 -3.42 -19.40 2.22
CA SER A 60 -2.15 -20.16 2.16
C SER A 60 -1.06 -19.45 1.34
N SER A 61 -1.43 -18.48 0.52
CA SER A 61 -0.50 -17.70 -0.30
C SER A 61 -0.09 -16.37 0.35
N LEU A 62 -0.49 -16.12 1.61
CA LEU A 62 -0.11 -14.91 2.35
C LEU A 62 1.37 -14.95 2.74
N LEU A 63 2.19 -14.37 1.88
CA LEU A 63 3.63 -14.26 2.08
C LEU A 63 3.95 -13.41 3.32
N TYR A 64 4.80 -13.93 4.20
CA TYR A 64 5.29 -13.25 5.42
C TYR A 64 4.20 -12.80 6.39
N LYS A 65 3.02 -13.44 6.36
CA LYS A 65 1.86 -13.09 7.20
C LYS A 65 2.24 -12.86 8.66
N GLU A 66 2.92 -13.83 9.27
CA GLU A 66 3.31 -13.76 10.68
C GLU A 66 4.25 -12.60 11.00
N GLU A 67 5.13 -12.21 10.06
CA GLU A 67 6.02 -11.07 10.26
C GLU A 67 5.22 -9.77 10.30
N PHE A 68 4.29 -9.59 9.35
CA PHE A 68 3.46 -8.39 9.28
C PHE A 68 2.46 -8.30 10.45
N GLU A 69 1.88 -9.41 10.87
CA GLU A 69 1.02 -9.44 12.07
C GLU A 69 1.79 -9.06 13.33
N LYS A 70 3.03 -9.55 13.50
CA LYS A 70 3.93 -9.11 14.59
C LYS A 70 4.28 -7.63 14.52
N MET A 71 4.48 -7.08 13.33
CA MET A 71 4.70 -5.62 13.17
C MET A 71 3.45 -4.84 13.57
N LYS A 72 2.25 -5.31 13.20
CA LYS A 72 0.98 -4.68 13.54
C LYS A 72 0.73 -4.71 15.04
N GLU A 73 1.07 -5.80 15.72
CA GLU A 73 1.01 -5.92 17.18
C GLU A 73 1.97 -4.94 17.88
N LYS A 74 3.20 -4.80 17.38
CA LYS A 74 4.20 -3.89 17.96
C LYS A 74 3.91 -2.41 17.71
N ALA A 75 3.30 -2.08 16.58
CA ALA A 75 3.07 -0.72 16.13
C ALA A 75 1.61 -0.53 15.64
N PRO A 76 0.61 -0.71 16.52
CA PRO A 76 -0.80 -0.73 16.12
C PRO A 76 -1.29 0.60 15.55
N GLU A 77 -0.71 1.72 15.99
CA GLU A 77 -1.05 3.08 15.54
C GLU A 77 -0.34 3.47 14.23
N ASN A 78 0.87 2.95 14.00
CA ASN A 78 1.72 3.36 12.88
C ASN A 78 1.65 2.40 11.69
N PHE A 79 1.34 1.12 11.90
CA PHE A 79 1.25 0.15 10.82
C PHE A 79 -0.19 -0.29 10.59
N ARG A 80 -0.64 -0.30 9.34
CA ARG A 80 -1.93 -0.86 8.90
C ARG A 80 -1.70 -1.93 7.85
N LEU A 81 -2.51 -2.97 7.91
CA LEU A 81 -2.36 -4.17 7.10
C LEU A 81 -3.72 -4.63 6.60
N ASP A 82 -3.88 -4.65 5.29
CA ASP A 82 -5.10 -5.07 4.61
C ASP A 82 -4.81 -6.15 3.58
N PHE A 83 -5.38 -7.34 3.81
CA PHE A 83 -5.29 -8.45 2.87
C PHE A 83 -6.49 -8.46 1.91
N ALA A 84 -6.20 -8.73 0.64
CA ALA A 84 -7.20 -8.95 -0.39
C ALA A 84 -7.07 -10.38 -0.93
N VAL A 85 -7.89 -11.30 -0.42
CA VAL A 85 -7.81 -12.75 -0.72
C VAL A 85 -8.85 -13.14 -1.77
N SER A 86 -8.49 -12.98 -3.04
CA SER A 86 -9.44 -13.00 -4.17
C SER A 86 -10.28 -14.29 -4.36
N ARG A 87 -9.84 -15.46 -3.86
CA ARG A 87 -10.61 -16.72 -3.97
C ARG A 87 -11.43 -17.06 -2.73
N GLU A 88 -11.26 -16.33 -1.64
CA GLU A 88 -11.87 -16.65 -0.33
C GLU A 88 -12.72 -15.49 0.21
N GLN A 89 -12.53 -14.28 -0.31
CA GLN A 89 -13.22 -13.08 0.11
C GLN A 89 -13.96 -12.45 -1.07
N THR A 90 -15.14 -11.92 -0.78
CA THR A 90 -15.94 -11.12 -1.71
C THR A 90 -16.38 -9.83 -1.04
N ASN A 91 -16.65 -8.78 -1.82
CA ASN A 91 -17.33 -7.60 -1.29
C ASN A 91 -18.85 -7.83 -1.20
N GLU A 92 -19.58 -6.80 -0.79
CA GLU A 92 -21.05 -6.82 -0.64
C GLU A 92 -21.80 -7.13 -1.95
N LYS A 93 -21.18 -6.86 -3.11
CA LYS A 93 -21.73 -7.14 -4.44
C LYS A 93 -21.39 -8.54 -4.95
N GLY A 94 -20.70 -9.36 -4.16
CA GLY A 94 -20.23 -10.70 -4.55
C GLY A 94 -19.01 -10.68 -5.48
N GLU A 95 -18.36 -9.53 -5.66
CA GLU A 95 -17.14 -9.41 -6.47
C GLU A 95 -15.94 -9.96 -5.69
N LYS A 96 -15.02 -10.61 -6.40
CA LYS A 96 -13.78 -11.14 -5.81
C LYS A 96 -12.97 -10.01 -5.16
N MET A 97 -12.39 -10.30 -3.99
CA MET A 97 -11.57 -9.34 -3.25
C MET A 97 -10.17 -9.22 -3.86
N TYR A 98 -10.05 -8.46 -4.95
CA TYR A 98 -8.77 -7.97 -5.45
C TYR A 98 -8.30 -6.74 -4.66
N ILE A 99 -7.06 -6.31 -4.87
CA ILE A 99 -6.48 -5.18 -4.13
C ILE A 99 -7.29 -3.89 -4.34
N GLN A 100 -7.72 -3.62 -5.57
CA GLN A 100 -8.59 -2.49 -5.89
C GLN A 100 -9.93 -2.61 -5.15
N THR A 101 -10.54 -3.81 -5.11
CA THR A 101 -11.80 -4.04 -4.37
C THR A 101 -11.64 -3.73 -2.87
N ARG A 102 -10.50 -4.08 -2.28
CA ARG A 102 -10.17 -3.76 -0.88
C ARG A 102 -9.94 -2.27 -0.69
N MET A 103 -9.17 -1.63 -1.58
CA MET A 103 -8.92 -0.19 -1.53
C MET A 103 -10.20 0.64 -1.65
N ALA A 104 -11.18 0.19 -2.45
CA ALA A 104 -12.47 0.86 -2.59
C ALA A 104 -13.23 0.98 -1.25
N GLN A 105 -12.97 0.09 -0.28
CA GLN A 105 -13.57 0.18 1.06
C GLN A 105 -13.00 1.34 1.89
N TYR A 106 -11.83 1.84 1.52
CA TYR A 106 -11.11 2.92 2.17
C TYR A 106 -10.89 4.11 1.22
N ALA A 107 -11.69 4.20 0.15
CA ALA A 107 -11.49 5.14 -0.95
C ALA A 107 -11.34 6.60 -0.47
N GLU A 108 -12.24 7.07 0.39
CA GLU A 108 -12.22 8.43 0.95
C GLU A 108 -10.98 8.70 1.81
N GLU A 109 -10.57 7.72 2.61
CA GLU A 109 -9.39 7.83 3.46
C GLU A 109 -8.11 7.86 2.62
N LEU A 110 -7.99 6.98 1.63
CA LEU A 110 -6.86 6.96 0.69
C LEU A 110 -6.76 8.27 -0.09
N TRP A 111 -7.89 8.81 -0.54
CA TRP A 111 -7.94 10.10 -1.22
C TRP A 111 -7.46 11.24 -0.31
N THR A 112 -7.94 11.28 0.93
CA THR A 112 -7.51 12.27 1.92
C THR A 112 -6.02 12.17 2.23
N LEU A 113 -5.47 10.96 2.33
CA LEU A 113 -4.04 10.76 2.53
C LEU A 113 -3.23 11.24 1.32
N LEU A 114 -3.70 10.95 0.11
CA LEU A 114 -3.06 11.34 -1.15
C LEU A 114 -2.94 12.84 -1.40
N GLN A 115 -3.78 13.64 -0.75
CA GLN A 115 -3.71 15.10 -0.81
C GLN A 115 -2.64 15.68 0.13
N LYS A 116 -2.07 14.87 1.04
CA LYS A 116 -1.01 15.33 1.94
C LYS A 116 0.35 15.25 1.25
N GLU A 117 1.12 16.32 1.33
CA GLU A 117 2.48 16.41 0.74
C GLU A 117 3.46 15.37 1.29
N ASN A 118 3.21 14.84 2.49
CA ASN A 118 4.06 13.83 3.12
C ASN A 118 3.60 12.38 2.86
N THR A 119 2.72 12.16 1.88
CA THR A 119 2.25 10.82 1.49
C THR A 119 2.96 10.31 0.25
N PHE A 120 3.51 9.11 0.34
CA PHE A 120 4.20 8.41 -0.74
C PHE A 120 3.46 7.10 -1.02
N ILE A 121 3.13 6.87 -2.29
CA ILE A 121 2.54 5.62 -2.75
C ILE A 121 3.56 4.81 -3.53
N TYR A 122 3.68 3.54 -3.17
CA TYR A 122 4.48 2.57 -3.90
C TYR A 122 3.60 1.43 -4.37
N MET A 123 3.79 1.03 -5.63
CA MET A 123 3.08 -0.08 -6.24
C MET A 123 4.09 -1.09 -6.80
N CYS A 124 3.91 -2.36 -6.48
CA CYS A 124 4.76 -3.42 -7.01
C CYS A 124 3.97 -4.72 -7.17
N GLY A 125 4.07 -5.36 -8.34
CA GLY A 125 3.35 -6.60 -8.59
C GLY A 125 2.99 -6.81 -10.05
N LEU A 126 1.82 -7.42 -10.28
CA LEU A 126 1.32 -7.74 -11.61
C LEU A 126 0.92 -6.46 -12.34
N LYS A 127 1.30 -6.34 -13.62
CA LYS A 127 0.97 -5.19 -14.47
C LYS A 127 -0.53 -4.83 -14.46
N GLY A 128 -1.40 -5.83 -14.39
CA GLY A 128 -2.85 -5.63 -14.39
C GLY A 128 -3.41 -4.96 -13.12
N MET A 129 -2.63 -4.80 -12.05
CA MET A 129 -3.11 -4.15 -10.83
C MET A 129 -3.26 -2.63 -10.99
N GLU A 130 -2.44 -2.02 -11.85
CA GLU A 130 -2.40 -0.57 -12.06
C GLU A 130 -3.75 -0.03 -12.54
N GLN A 131 -4.36 -0.70 -13.53
CA GLN A 131 -5.61 -0.25 -14.12
C GLN A 131 -6.74 -0.15 -13.08
N GLY A 132 -6.91 -1.18 -12.24
CA GLY A 132 -7.96 -1.17 -11.22
C GLY A 132 -7.73 -0.12 -10.14
N ILE A 133 -6.48 0.22 -9.85
CA ILE A 133 -6.14 1.31 -8.93
C ILE A 133 -6.45 2.67 -9.58
N ASP A 134 -6.01 2.88 -10.82
CA ASP A 134 -6.28 4.12 -11.56
C ASP A 134 -7.79 4.39 -11.72
N GLU A 135 -8.61 3.36 -11.93
CA GLU A 135 -10.07 3.49 -12.00
C GLU A 135 -10.69 4.00 -10.69
N ILE A 136 -10.27 3.45 -9.54
CA ILE A 136 -10.72 3.91 -8.22
C ILE A 136 -10.28 5.35 -7.97
N MET A 137 -9.01 5.64 -8.25
CA MET A 137 -8.45 6.95 -8.00
C MET A 137 -9.05 8.02 -8.91
N SER A 138 -9.38 7.67 -10.15
CA SER A 138 -10.08 8.56 -11.08
C SER A 138 -11.47 8.92 -10.57
N SER A 139 -12.24 7.93 -10.10
CA SER A 139 -13.58 8.19 -9.54
C SER A 139 -13.55 9.08 -8.30
N LEU A 140 -12.49 9.01 -7.50
CA LEU A 140 -12.28 9.87 -6.34
C LEU A 140 -11.88 11.29 -6.75
N ALA A 141 -10.90 11.40 -7.66
CA ALA A 141 -10.42 12.69 -8.15
C ALA A 141 -11.52 13.50 -8.86
N GLU A 142 -12.38 12.83 -9.64
CA GLU A 142 -13.50 13.47 -10.34
C GLU A 142 -14.48 14.16 -9.38
N ARG A 143 -14.68 13.64 -8.16
CA ARG A 143 -15.56 14.26 -7.14
C ARG A 143 -15.06 15.63 -6.70
N ASP A 144 -13.75 15.81 -6.70
CA ASP A 144 -13.07 17.07 -6.37
C ASP A 144 -12.77 17.92 -7.61
N GLY A 145 -13.27 17.52 -8.78
CA GLY A 145 -13.01 18.21 -10.05
C GLY A 145 -11.57 18.08 -10.54
N ILE A 146 -10.84 17.06 -10.06
CA ILE A 146 -9.44 16.79 -10.40
C ILE A 146 -9.36 15.69 -11.46
N VAL A 147 -8.54 15.90 -12.49
CA VAL A 147 -8.22 14.85 -13.47
C VAL A 147 -7.09 13.98 -12.92
N TRP A 148 -7.40 12.75 -12.51
CA TRP A 148 -6.43 11.83 -11.89
C TRP A 148 -5.16 11.65 -12.72
N ALA A 149 -5.26 11.51 -14.04
CA ALA A 149 -4.11 11.31 -14.91
C ALA A 149 -3.12 12.49 -14.87
N ASP A 150 -3.59 13.70 -14.60
CA ASP A 150 -2.72 14.88 -14.49
C ASP A 150 -2.20 15.05 -13.07
N TYR A 151 -3.01 14.74 -12.05
CA TYR A 151 -2.57 14.71 -10.66
C TYR A 151 -1.48 13.64 -10.42
N LYS A 152 -1.64 12.43 -10.95
CA LYS A 152 -0.66 11.33 -10.88
C LYS A 152 0.70 11.69 -11.46
N LYS A 153 0.78 12.63 -12.41
CA LYS A 153 2.07 13.11 -12.98
C LYS A 153 2.78 14.10 -12.06
N GLN A 154 2.08 14.68 -11.09
CA GLN A 154 2.59 15.67 -10.15
C GLN A 154 3.02 15.03 -8.82
N LEU A 155 2.48 13.83 -8.50
CA LEU A 155 2.91 12.97 -7.40
C LEU A 155 4.32 12.43 -7.64
#